data_AF-A0A7Y2AT30-F1
#
_entry.id   AF-A0A7Y2AT30-F1
#
_cell.length_a   1.000
_cell.length_b   1.000
_cell.length_c   1.000
_cell.angle_alpha   90.00
_cell.angle_beta   90.00
_cell.angle_gamma   90.00
#
_symmetry.space_group_name_H-M   'P 1'
#
loop_
_entity.id
_entity.type
_entity.pdbx_description
1 polymer ?
#
loop_
_entity_poly.entity_id
_entity_poly.type
_entity_poly.pdbx_seq_one_letter_code
_entity_poly.pdbx_strand_id
1 'polypeptide(L)' 'MKKILILNAIIWAIVILVASTLVGDHENYQILIGVIAVAFTLQNGFSYTLLKQKETP' A
#
# COMPACT_ATOMS: atom_id res chain seq x y z
N MET A 1 3.61 -4.79 -16.56
CA MET A 1 2.53 -5.01 -15.57
C MET A 1 3.00 -5.68 -14.28
N LYS A 2 3.39 -6.98 -14.30
CA LYS A 2 3.76 -7.73 -13.07
C LYS A 2 4.89 -7.08 -12.24
N LYS A 3 5.95 -6.59 -12.90
CA LYS A 3 7.09 -5.94 -12.22
C LYS A 3 6.70 -4.68 -11.44
N ILE A 4 5.76 -3.89 -11.95
CA ILE A 4 5.30 -2.64 -11.32
C ILE A 4 4.42 -2.96 -10.10
N LEU A 5 3.53 -3.94 -10.22
CA LEU A 5 2.70 -4.42 -9.11
C LEU A 5 3.56 -5.02 -7.99
N ILE A 6 4.58 -5.80 -8.35
CA ILE A 6 5.52 -6.38 -7.38
C ILE A 6 6.31 -5.28 -6.67
N LEU A 7 6.82 -4.28 -7.40
CA LEU A 7 7.54 -3.16 -6.80
C LEU A 7 6.65 -2.38 -5.82
N ASN A 8 5.39 -2.12 -6.18
CA ASN A 8 4.43 -1.46 -5.31
C ASN A 8 4.17 -2.27 -4.02
N ALA A 9 4.00 -3.59 -4.14
CA ALA A 9 3.82 -4.46 -2.99
C ALA A 9 5.04 -4.48 -2.05
N ILE A 10 6.26 -4.49 -2.62
CA ILE A 10 7.51 -4.44 -1.84
C ILE A 10 7.63 -3.11 -1.09
N ILE A 11 7.33 -1.98 -1.74
CA ILE A 11 7.35 -0.66 -1.09
C ILE A 11 6.41 -0.64 0.12
N TRP A 12 5.18 -1.11 -0.05
CA TRP A 12 4.20 -1.14 1.05
C TRP A 12 4.56 -2.14 2.15
N ALA A 13 5.19 -3.27 1.82
CA ALA A 13 5.72 -4.18 2.81
C ALA A 13 6.81 -3.51 3.67
N ILE A 14 7.71 -2.73 3.06
CA ILE A 14 8.72 -1.96 3.79
C ILE A 14 8.06 -0.89 4.66
N VAL A 15 7.06 -0.15 4.14
CA VAL A 15 6.33 0.87 4.91
C VAL A 15 5.67 0.27 6.14
N ILE A 16 4.99 -0.88 6.00
CA ILE A 16 4.37 -1.59 7.12
C ILE A 16 5.45 -2.00 8.13
N LEU A 17 6.55 -2.60 7.66
CA LEU A 17 7.62 -3.08 8.53
C LEU A 17 8.25 -1.93 9.33
N VAL A 18 8.54 -0.79 8.68
CA VAL A 18 9.06 0.41 9.34
C VAL A 18 8.04 0.96 10.35
N ALA A 19 6.77 1.06 9.97
CA ALA A 19 5.70 1.51 10.86
C ALA A 19 5.56 0.58 12.10
N SER A 20 5.64 -0.73 11.90
CA SER A 20 5.67 -1.72 12.98
C SER A 20 6.85 -1.54 13.91
N THR A 21 8.05 -1.30 13.38
CA THR A 21 9.25 -1.12 14.20
C THR A 21 9.26 0.18 14.99
N LEU A 22 8.68 1.26 14.45
CA LEU A 22 8.71 2.58 15.07
C LEU A 22 7.53 2.82 16.01
N VAL A 23 6.37 2.23 15.71
CA VAL A 23 5.09 2.58 16.34
C VAL A 23 4.41 1.36 16.98
N GLY A 24 5.00 0.16 16.91
CA GLY A 24 4.41 -1.09 17.38
C GLY A 24 3.93 -1.10 18.84
N ASP A 25 4.61 -0.35 19.70
CA ASP A 25 4.31 -0.27 21.15
C ASP A 25 3.35 0.88 21.52
N HIS A 26 2.91 1.69 20.55
CA HIS A 26 1.95 2.77 20.81
C HIS A 26 0.51 2.26 20.81
N GLU A 27 -0.33 2.79 21.71
CA GLU A 27 -1.76 2.46 21.81
C GLU A 27 -2.52 2.60 20.48
N ASN A 28 -2.07 3.52 19.62
CA ASN A 28 -2.68 3.80 18.33
C ASN A 28 -2.14 2.95 17.16
N TYR A 29 -1.27 1.97 17.43
CA TYR A 29 -0.67 1.13 16.40
C TYR A 29 -1.71 0.40 15.53
N GLN A 30 -2.78 -0.10 16.14
CA GLN A 30 -3.89 -0.73 15.39
C GLN A 30 -4.58 0.23 14.43
N ILE A 31 -4.76 1.49 14.85
CA ILE A 31 -5.35 2.53 14.00
C ILE A 31 -4.40 2.85 12.84
N LEU A 32 -3.10 2.99 13.11
CA LEU A 32 -2.08 3.24 12.09
C LEU A 32 -2.07 2.15 11.02
N ILE A 33 -2.07 0.87 11.43
CA ILE A 33 -2.12 -0.26 10.51
C ILE A 33 -3.43 -0.28 9.71
N GLY A 34 -4.56 0.04 10.36
CA GLY A 34 -5.85 0.19 9.70
C GLY A 34 -5.83 1.27 8.60
N VAL A 35 -5.29 2.46 8.90
CA VAL A 35 -5.15 3.56 7.94
C VAL A 35 -4.22 3.15 6.78
N ILE A 36 -3.09 2.50 7.08
CA ILE A 36 -2.15 1.99 6.08
C ILE A 36 -2.82 0.98 5.15
N ALA A 37 -3.62 0.05 5.69
CA ALA A 37 -4.33 -0.95 4.89
C ALA A 37 -5.38 -0.32 3.96
N VAL A 38 -6.12 0.68 4.44
CA VAL A 38 -7.10 1.42 3.63
C VAL A 38 -6.39 2.22 2.52
N ALA A 39 -5.32 2.95 2.87
CA ALA A 39 -4.53 3.70 1.90
C ALA A 39 -3.92 2.80 0.82
N PHE A 40 -3.37 1.64 1.23
CA PHE A 40 -2.85 0.63 0.31
C PHE A 40 -3.92 0.16 -0.68
N THR A 41 -5.11 -0.17 -0.17
CA THR A 41 -6.21 -0.71 -0.99
C THR A 41 -6.68 0.33 -2.01
N LEU A 42 -6.87 1.58 -1.56
CA LEU A 42 -7.27 2.69 -2.44
C LEU A 42 -6.21 2.98 -3.51
N GLN A 43 -4.93 3.07 -3.11
CA GLN A 43 -3.85 3.33 -4.05
C GLN A 43 -3.71 2.22 -5.10
N ASN A 44 -3.86 0.95 -4.70
CA ASN A 44 -3.82 -0.17 -5.65
C ASN A 44 -5.04 -0.18 -6.58
N GLY A 45 -6.25 0.07 -6.05
CA GLY A 45 -7.47 0.16 -6.85
C GLY A 45 -7.43 1.29 -7.87
N PHE A 46 -6.89 2.45 -7.48
CA PHE A 46 -6.71 3.60 -8.36
C PHE A 46 -5.62 3.33 -9.41
N SER A 47 -4.48 2.77 -8.99
CA SER A 47 -3.40 2.40 -9.91
C SER A 47 -3.88 1.39 -10.95
N TYR A 48 -4.69 0.40 -10.56
CA TYR A 48 -5.27 -0.57 -11.48
C TYR A 48 -6.24 0.08 -12.48
N THR A 49 -7.09 0.98 -12.00
CA THR A 49 -8.04 1.72 -12.85
C THR A 49 -7.32 2.61 -13.87
N LEU A 50 -6.32 3.37 -13.44
CA LEU A 50 -5.51 4.22 -14.34
C LEU A 50 -4.72 3.41 -15.37
N LEU A 51 -4.11 2.30 -14.93
CA LEU A 51 -3.37 1.42 -15.83
C LEU A 51 -4.30 0.79 -16.87
N LYS A 52 -5.51 0.39 -16.46
CA LYS A 52 -6.53 -0.14 -17.38
C LYS A 52 -7.02 0.90 -18.38
N GLN A 53 -7.21 2.16 -17.96
CA GLN A 53 -7.55 3.25 -18.88
C GLN A 53 -6.44 3.50 -19.91
N LYS A 54 -5.17 3.40 -19.51
CA LYS A 54 -4.02 3.57 -20.41
C LYS A 54 -3.89 2.45 -21.47
N GLU A 55 -4.46 1.28 -21.20
CA GLU A 55 -4.48 0.14 -22.13
C GLU A 55 -5.69 0.15 -23.08
N THR A 56 -6.64 1.07 -22.91
CA THR A 56 -7.78 1.23 -23.83
C THR A 56 -7.39 2.30 -24.88
N PRO A 57 -7.39 1.98 -26.19
CA PRO A 57 -6.91 2.88 -27.25
C PRO A 57 -7.76 4.15 -27.43
#